data_AF-A0A5C7KC71-F1
#
_entry.id   AF-A0A5C7KC71-F1
#
_cell.length_a   1.000
_cell.length_b   1.000
_cell.length_c   1.000
_cell.angle_alpha   90.00
_cell.angle_beta   90.00
_cell.angle_gamma   90.00
#
_symmetry.space_group_name_H-M   'P 1'
#
loop_
_entity.id
_entity.type
_entity.pdbx_description
1 polymer ?
#
loop_
_entity_poly.entity_id
_entity_poly.type
_entity_poly.pdbx_seq_one_letter_code
_entity_poly.pdbx_strand_id
1 'polypeptide(L)'
;MTPASPFERRPTDLNEAEAQIAAILALLATAGVVHRKPPPPPTTCCGRGCNGCVWEGYYAALGWWKDDARELLEGPSARAAA
;
A
#
# COMPACT_ATOMS: atom_id res chain seq x y z
N MET A 1 1.20 -2.11 -22.59
CA MET A 1 2.02 -1.84 -21.40
C MET A 1 1.08 -1.82 -20.20
N THR A 2 0.93 -2.94 -19.51
CA THR A 2 0.16 -2.97 -18.26
C THR A 2 0.92 -2.10 -17.26
N PRO A 3 0.31 -1.05 -16.68
CA PRO A 3 0.99 -0.28 -15.65
C PRO A 3 1.39 -1.24 -14.55
N ALA A 4 2.68 -1.27 -14.19
CA ALA A 4 3.18 -2.11 -13.11
C ALA A 4 2.27 -1.93 -11.89
N SER A 5 1.77 -3.05 -11.37
CA SER A 5 0.75 -3.07 -10.34
C SER A 5 1.19 -2.21 -9.14
N PRO A 6 0.30 -1.40 -8.55
CA PRO A 6 0.67 -0.56 -7.40
C PRO A 6 1.20 -1.41 -6.23
N PHE A 7 0.88 -2.70 -6.20
CA PHE A 7 1.40 -3.69 -5.26
C PHE A 7 2.90 -3.98 -5.38
N GLU A 8 3.47 -3.95 -6.59
CA GLU A 8 4.84 -4.41 -6.86
C GLU A 8 5.90 -3.32 -6.69
N ARG A 9 5.51 -2.04 -6.73
CA ARG A 9 6.44 -0.93 -6.57
C ARG A 9 6.82 -0.78 -5.10
N ARG A 10 8.13 -0.73 -4.81
CA ARG A 10 8.62 -0.23 -3.53
C ARG A 10 8.67 1.31 -3.61
N PRO A 11 7.93 2.03 -2.75
CA PRO A 11 8.04 3.48 -2.70
C PRO A 11 9.43 3.88 -2.22
N THR A 12 10.07 4.81 -2.92
CA THR A 12 11.34 5.43 -2.51
C THR A 12 11.14 6.63 -1.60
N ASP A 13 9.95 7.25 -1.67
CA ASP A 13 9.59 8.49 -0.99
C ASP A 13 8.14 8.45 -0.50
N LEU A 14 7.80 9.33 0.45
CA LEU A 14 6.45 9.39 1.02
C LEU A 14 5.38 9.64 -0.04
N ASN A 15 5.63 10.56 -0.98
CA ASN A 15 4.67 10.90 -2.04
C ASN A 15 4.33 9.69 -2.93
N GLU A 16 5.33 8.86 -3.25
CA GLU A 16 5.12 7.60 -3.97
C GLU A 16 4.31 6.59 -3.14
N ALA A 17 4.59 6.51 -1.83
CA ALA A 17 3.83 5.64 -0.94
C ALA A 17 2.35 6.06 -0.86
N GLU A 18 2.07 7.36 -0.71
CA GLU A 18 0.72 7.91 -0.66
C GLU A 18 -0.03 7.72 -1.98
N ALA A 19 0.63 7.93 -3.13
CA ALA A 19 0.04 7.68 -4.44
C ALA A 19 -0.34 6.20 -4.62
N GLN A 20 0.50 5.27 -4.17
CA GLN A 20 0.21 3.84 -4.22
C GLN A 20 -0.93 3.45 -3.29
N ILE A 21 -0.97 3.99 -2.07
CA ILE A 21 -2.07 3.79 -1.11
C ILE A 21 -3.39 4.26 -1.73
N ALA A 22 -3.42 5.47 -2.30
CA ALA A 22 -4.60 6.02 -2.93
C ALA A 22 -5.09 5.15 -4.11
N ALA A 23 -4.17 4.66 -4.93
CA ALA A 23 -4.50 3.76 -6.04
C ALA A 23 -5.10 2.42 -5.56
N ILE A 24 -4.55 1.83 -4.49
CA ILE A 24 -5.06 0.57 -3.93
C ILE A 24 -6.42 0.77 -3.28
N LEU A 25 -6.63 1.87 -2.55
CA LEU A 25 -7.93 2.21 -1.97
C LEU A 25 -8.99 2.41 -3.06
N ALA A 26 -8.64 3.03 -4.19
CA ALA A 26 -9.54 3.15 -5.33
C ALA A 26 -9.92 1.77 -5.90
N LEU A 27 -8.96 0.85 -6.05
CA LEU A 27 -9.23 -0.51 -6.52
C LEU A 27 -10.16 -1.27 -5.55
N LEU A 28 -9.89 -1.21 -4.26
CA LEU A 28 -10.73 -1.82 -3.22
C LEU A 28 -12.15 -1.24 -3.23
N ALA A 29 -12.28 0.08 -3.36
CA ALA A 29 -13.58 0.74 -3.46
C ALA A 29 -14.35 0.31 -4.72
N THR A 30 -13.67 0.18 -5.87
CA THR A 30 -14.31 -0.32 -7.10
C THR A 30 -14.75 -1.77 -7.01
N ALA A 31 -14.03 -2.60 -6.24
CA ALA A 31 -14.38 -3.99 -5.99
C ALA A 31 -15.41 -4.15 -4.86
N GLY A 32 -15.80 -3.07 -4.16
CA GLY A 32 -16.69 -3.13 -3.01
C GLY A 32 -16.09 -3.85 -1.79
N VAL A 33 -14.75 -3.93 -1.72
CA VAL A 33 -14.02 -4.63 -0.66
C VAL A 33 -13.66 -3.65 0.45
N VAL A 34 -14.02 -4.01 1.68
CA VAL A 34 -13.63 -3.23 2.87
C VAL A 34 -12.28 -3.73 3.37
N HIS A 35 -11.29 -2.84 3.40
CA HIS A 35 -9.96 -3.12 3.95
C HIS A 35 -9.66 -2.22 5.15
N ARG A 36 -8.69 -2.63 5.98
CA ARG A 36 -8.17 -1.83 7.09
C ARG A 36 -7.52 -0.53 6.58
N LYS A 37 -7.55 0.52 7.40
CA LYS A 37 -6.91 1.80 7.08
C LYS A 37 -5.40 1.62 6.86
N PRO A 38 -4.81 2.33 5.90
CA PRO A 38 -3.36 2.29 5.65
C PRO A 38 -2.61 2.80 6.89
N PRO A 39 -1.36 2.35 7.11
CA PRO A 39 -0.53 2.87 8.19
C PRO A 39 -0.29 4.38 8.00
N PRO A 40 -0.39 5.19 9.07
CA PRO A 40 -0.11 6.63 8.97
C PRO A 40 1.40 6.86 8.77
N PRO A 41 1.78 7.87 7.97
CA PRO A 41 3.19 8.20 7.80
C PRO A 41 3.78 8.72 9.11
N PRO A 42 5.03 8.36 9.43
CA PRO A 42 5.68 8.85 10.63
C PRO A 42 5.88 10.37 10.54
N THR A 43 5.57 11.08 11.63
CA THR A 43 5.67 12.55 11.69
C THR A 43 7.07 13.08 11.97
N THR A 44 8.01 12.19 12.32
CA THR A 44 9.40 12.54 12.63
C THR A 44 10.35 11.82 11.68
N CYS A 45 11.00 12.55 10.78
CA CYS A 45 12.16 12.03 10.06
C CYS A 45 13.35 12.04 11.03
N CYS A 46 13.97 10.89 11.30
CA CYS A 46 15.05 10.77 12.28
C CYS A 46 16.34 11.53 11.89
N GLY A 47 16.36 12.27 10.78
CA GLY A 47 17.48 13.08 10.31
C GLY A 47 18.75 12.31 9.94
N ARG A 48 18.77 10.98 10.14
CA ARG A 48 19.94 10.11 10.02
C ARG A 48 20.06 9.41 8.65
N GLY A 49 19.26 9.83 7.67
CA GLY A 49 19.14 9.18 6.37
C GLY A 49 18.19 7.97 6.37
N CYS A 50 17.87 7.46 5.18
CA CYS A 50 16.91 6.36 4.99
C CYS A 50 17.36 5.02 5.63
N ASN A 51 18.65 4.83 5.91
CA ASN A 51 19.17 3.59 6.47
C ASN A 51 19.03 3.58 8.01
N GLY A 52 17.89 3.10 8.52
CA GLY A 52 17.60 2.94 9.96
C GLY A 52 16.57 3.92 10.53
N CYS A 53 15.82 4.59 9.65
CA CYS A 53 14.79 5.57 10.00
C CYS A 53 13.43 4.87 10.22
N VAL A 54 12.51 5.48 10.97
CA VAL A 54 11.12 5.03 11.17
C VAL A 54 10.39 4.64 9.87
N TRP A 55 10.89 5.15 8.75
CA TRP A 55 10.53 4.78 7.39
C TRP A 55 10.65 3.29 7.08
N GLU A 56 11.66 2.57 7.59
CA GLU A 56 11.80 1.12 7.36
C GLU A 56 10.63 0.35 7.98
N GLY A 57 10.23 0.69 9.21
CA GLY A 57 9.07 0.11 9.86
C GLY A 57 7.76 0.48 9.16
N TYR A 58 7.65 1.74 8.71
CA TYR A 58 6.51 2.21 7.92
C TYR A 58 6.40 1.45 6.58
N TYR A 59 7.49 1.32 5.83
CA TYR A 59 7.50 0.63 4.53
C TYR A 59 7.28 -0.88 4.69
N ALA A 60 7.79 -1.50 5.76
CA ALA A 60 7.47 -2.88 6.09
C ALA A 60 5.97 -3.04 6.36
N ALA A 61 5.39 -2.23 7.25
CA ALA A 61 3.96 -2.25 7.57
C ALA A 61 3.08 -1.97 6.35
N LEU A 62 3.51 -1.03 5.49
CA LEU A 62 2.85 -0.73 4.23
C LEU A 62 2.92 -1.92 3.28
N GLY A 63 4.07 -2.60 3.18
CA GLY A 63 4.22 -3.82 2.40
C GLY A 63 3.23 -4.91 2.80
N TRP A 64 3.11 -5.19 4.11
CA TRP A 64 2.10 -6.13 4.63
C TRP A 64 0.67 -5.69 4.32
N TRP A 65 0.36 -4.40 4.45
CA TRP A 65 -0.97 -3.87 4.13
C TRP A 65 -1.32 -4.03 2.64
N LYS A 66 -0.34 -3.83 1.76
CA LYS A 66 -0.50 -4.00 0.30
C LYS A 66 -0.73 -5.46 -0.07
N ASP A 67 -0.02 -6.40 0.57
CA ASP A 67 -0.18 -7.83 0.33
C ASP A 67 -1.58 -8.31 0.73
N ASP A 68 -2.03 -7.93 1.92
CA ASP A 68 -3.40 -8.20 2.43
C ASP A 68 -4.47 -7.63 1.48
N ALA A 69 -4.29 -6.38 1.02
CA ALA A 69 -5.18 -5.78 0.02
C ALA A 69 -5.21 -6.56 -1.30
N ARG A 70 -4.07 -7.09 -1.74
CA ARG A 70 -3.97 -7.92 -2.94
C ARG A 70 -4.73 -9.23 -2.74
N GLU A 71 -4.53 -9.91 -1.62
CA GLU A 71 -5.25 -11.14 -1.29
C GLU A 71 -6.77 -10.95 -1.25
N LEU A 72 -7.25 -9.81 -0.73
CA LEU A 72 -8.67 -9.48 -0.74
C LEU A 72 -9.22 -9.24 -2.16
N LEU A 73 -8.41 -8.66 -3.05
CA LEU A 73 -8.75 -8.41 -4.46
C LEU A 73 -8.59 -9.65 -5.36
N GLU A 74 -7.76 -10.61 -4.98
CA GLU A 74 -7.59 -11.90 -5.69
C GLU A 74 -8.48 -13.01 -5.12
N GLY A 75 -8.93 -12.83 -3.88
CA GLY A 75 -9.77 -13.78 -3.14
C GLY A 75 -11.20 -13.93 -3.69
N PRO A 76 -11.95 -14.93 -3.21
CA PRO A 76 -13.28 -15.26 -3.73
C PRO A 76 -14.29 -14.11 -3.64
N SER A 77 -14.14 -13.18 -2.69
CA SER A 77 -14.99 -11.98 -2.60
C SER A 77 -14.84 -11.05 -3.80
N ALA A 78 -13.66 -10.97 -4.42
CA ALA A 78 -13.46 -10.19 -5.64
C ALA A 78 -13.89 -10.96 -6.90
N ARG A 79 -13.75 -12.30 -6.91
CA ARG A 79 -14.26 -13.17 -8.00
C ARG A 79 -15.79 -13.25 -8.09
N ALA A 80 -16.52 -12.84 -7.05
CA ALA A 80 -17.98 -12.76 -7.08
C ALA A 80 -18.52 -11.51 -7.81
N ALA A 81 -17.66 -10.52 -8.08
CA ALA A 81 -18.02 -9.26 -8.72
C ALA A 81 -17.68 -9.21 -10.24
N ALA A 82 -17.19 -10.30 -10.82
CA ALA A 82 -16.89 -10.45 -12.25
C ALA A 82 -17.95 -11.33 -12.94
#